data_AF-A0A8S0FN49-F1
#
_entry.id   AF-A0A8S0FN49-F1
#
_cell.length_a   1.000
_cell.length_b   1.000
_cell.length_c   1.000
_cell.angle_alpha   90.00
_cell.angle_beta   90.00
_cell.angle_gamma   90.00
#
_symmetry.space_group_name_H-M   'P 1'
#
loop_
_entity.id
_entity.type
_entity.pdbx_description
1 polymer ?
#
loop_
_entity_poly.entity_id
_entity_poly.type
_entity_poly.pdbx_seq_one_letter_code
_entity_poly.pdbx_strand_id
1 'polypeptide(L)'
;MHLEKIEEGISEGNKVYRKSSLGMPGHVDGDRGLHFQIFCDDDNLRKITGRTTPEMDVSRHGRTDVVYGDIYFYLPPGTRFYRSAPENNAVDNTGEVFQSTEPLVVTMCFDTGHCIMTTRRANPVIPSRYDIVGEVLTDADGTDYEYRYQYQNSTLVQCCTETLSAKSKRRV
;
A
#
# COMPACT_ATOMS: atom_id res chain seq x y z
N MET A 1 1.65 -0.66 -24.96
CA MET A 1 1.57 -1.08 -26.38
C MET A 1 2.79 -1.93 -26.72
N HIS A 2 2.78 -2.61 -27.87
CA HIS A 2 3.88 -3.47 -28.35
C HIS A 2 4.24 -4.63 -27.41
N LEU A 3 3.25 -5.23 -26.74
CA LEU A 3 3.49 -6.46 -25.97
C LEU A 3 3.72 -7.62 -26.94
N GLU A 4 4.68 -8.48 -26.63
CA GLU A 4 4.94 -9.73 -27.38
C GLU A 4 3.86 -10.77 -27.08
N LYS A 5 3.37 -10.77 -25.84
CA LYS A 5 2.31 -11.65 -25.36
C LYS A 5 1.42 -10.88 -24.40
N ILE A 6 0.10 -11.07 -24.51
CA ILE A 6 -0.89 -10.69 -23.49
C ILE A 6 -1.15 -11.93 -22.62
N GLU A 7 -1.25 -11.76 -21.31
CA GLU A 7 -1.58 -12.89 -20.42
C GLU A 7 -2.98 -13.46 -20.70
N GLU A 8 -3.15 -14.78 -20.57
CA GLU A 8 -4.41 -15.46 -20.92
C GLU A 8 -5.63 -14.98 -20.13
N GLY A 9 -5.44 -14.44 -18.92
CA GLY A 9 -6.51 -13.88 -18.09
C GLY A 9 -6.90 -12.43 -18.43
N ILE A 10 -6.23 -11.79 -19.38
CA ILE A 10 -6.46 -10.40 -19.75
C ILE A 10 -7.30 -10.33 -21.02
N SER A 11 -8.56 -9.93 -20.85
CA SER A 11 -9.50 -9.68 -21.94
C SER A 11 -10.30 -8.40 -21.70
N GLU A 12 -10.92 -7.89 -22.75
CA GLU A 12 -11.83 -6.75 -22.66
C GLU A 12 -12.93 -7.02 -21.62
N GLY A 13 -13.24 -6.00 -20.80
CA GLY A 13 -14.22 -6.11 -19.73
C GLY A 13 -13.71 -6.74 -18.42
N ASN A 14 -12.54 -7.37 -18.41
CA ASN A 14 -11.98 -7.93 -17.17
C ASN A 14 -11.46 -6.83 -16.25
N LYS A 15 -11.70 -7.01 -14.94
CA LYS A 15 -11.05 -6.20 -13.89
C LYS A 15 -9.59 -6.62 -13.79
N VAL A 16 -8.68 -5.64 -13.85
CA VAL A 16 -7.24 -5.82 -13.66
C VAL A 16 -6.84 -5.08 -12.39
N TYR A 17 -6.10 -5.76 -11.52
CA TYR A 17 -5.63 -5.20 -10.27
C TYR A 17 -4.21 -4.63 -10.40
N ARG A 18 -3.83 -3.72 -9.49
CA ARG A 18 -2.46 -3.23 -9.40
C ARG A 18 -1.49 -4.40 -9.23
N LYS A 19 -0.38 -4.31 -9.96
CA LYS A 19 0.70 -5.31 -10.05
C LYS A 19 0.32 -6.63 -10.75
N SER A 20 -0.91 -6.81 -11.25
CA SER A 20 -1.23 -7.96 -12.10
C SER A 20 -0.34 -7.99 -13.33
N SER A 21 0.17 -9.18 -13.69
CA SER A 21 0.86 -9.37 -14.97
C SER A 21 -0.12 -9.10 -16.10
N LEU A 22 0.27 -8.20 -16.99
CA LEU A 22 -0.50 -7.88 -18.20
C LEU A 22 0.01 -8.64 -19.42
N GLY A 23 1.28 -9.03 -19.40
CA GLY A 23 1.95 -9.64 -20.54
C GLY A 23 3.45 -9.46 -20.50
N MET A 24 4.09 -9.79 -21.62
CA MET A 24 5.53 -9.68 -21.80
C MET A 24 5.89 -8.47 -22.68
N PRO A 25 6.87 -7.64 -22.28
CA PRO A 25 7.37 -6.57 -23.13
C PRO A 25 7.82 -7.10 -24.48
N GLY A 26 7.39 -6.45 -25.56
CA GLY A 26 7.85 -6.76 -26.91
C GLY A 26 8.93 -5.79 -27.37
N HIS A 27 8.73 -5.22 -28.56
CA HIS A 27 9.73 -4.37 -29.22
C HIS A 27 9.18 -2.98 -29.50
N VAL A 28 9.98 -1.96 -29.20
CA VAL A 28 9.73 -0.54 -29.52
C VAL A 28 10.91 -0.06 -30.34
N ASP A 29 10.64 0.49 -31.52
CA ASP A 29 11.65 0.97 -32.47
C ASP A 29 12.75 -0.06 -32.84
N GLY A 30 12.41 -1.35 -32.79
CA GLY A 30 13.31 -2.46 -33.14
C GLY A 30 14.05 -3.07 -31.94
N ASP A 31 14.03 -2.43 -30.78
CA ASP A 31 14.68 -2.92 -29.56
C ASP A 31 13.66 -3.45 -28.55
N ARG A 32 14.11 -4.34 -27.65
CA ARG A 32 13.25 -4.82 -26.55
C ARG A 32 12.86 -3.63 -25.67
N GLY A 33 11.57 -3.40 -25.50
CA GLY A 33 11.08 -2.21 -24.82
C GLY A 33 9.60 -2.29 -24.45
N LEU A 34 9.18 -1.32 -23.64
CA LEU A 34 7.79 -1.14 -23.24
C LEU A 34 7.36 0.29 -23.55
N HIS A 35 6.31 0.43 -24.35
CA HIS A 35 5.64 1.72 -24.52
C HIS A 35 4.45 1.80 -23.55
N PHE A 36 4.56 2.68 -22.56
CA PHE A 36 3.52 2.98 -21.59
C PHE A 36 2.98 4.41 -21.80
N GLN A 37 1.65 4.57 -21.76
CA GLN A 37 0.96 5.85 -21.89
C GLN A 37 -0.18 5.93 -20.88
N ILE A 38 -0.47 7.15 -20.43
CA ILE A 38 -1.62 7.47 -19.57
C ILE A 38 -2.47 8.50 -20.33
N PHE A 39 -3.74 8.19 -20.58
CA PHE A 39 -4.71 9.12 -21.12
C PHE A 39 -5.59 9.63 -19.98
N CYS A 40 -5.70 10.95 -19.83
CA CYS A 40 -6.55 11.58 -18.82
C CYS A 40 -6.93 13.01 -19.25
N ASP A 41 -8.01 13.54 -18.69
CA ASP A 41 -8.41 14.93 -18.86
C ASP A 41 -7.44 15.89 -18.12
N ASP A 42 -7.59 17.19 -18.35
CA ASP A 42 -6.72 18.22 -17.77
C ASP A 42 -6.75 18.23 -16.23
N ASP A 43 -7.90 17.88 -15.63
CA ASP A 43 -8.05 17.82 -14.18
C ASP A 43 -7.25 16.66 -13.56
N ASN A 44 -7.31 15.48 -14.17
CA ASN A 44 -6.55 14.32 -13.72
C ASN A 44 -5.07 14.42 -14.11
N LEU A 45 -4.75 15.05 -15.25
CA LEU A 45 -3.37 15.37 -15.64
C LEU A 45 -2.72 16.27 -14.59
N ARG A 46 -3.42 17.30 -14.12
CA ARG A 46 -2.96 18.18 -13.04
C ARG A 46 -2.76 17.43 -11.73
N LYS A 47 -3.62 16.46 -11.38
CA LYS A 47 -3.45 15.62 -10.17
C LYS A 47 -2.20 14.73 -10.25
N ILE A 48 -1.91 14.16 -11.41
CA ILE A 48 -0.75 13.28 -11.60
C ILE A 48 0.54 14.11 -11.65
N THR A 49 0.56 15.12 -12.51
CA THR A 49 1.79 15.84 -12.87
C THR A 49 2.04 17.08 -12.02
N GLY A 50 1.01 17.60 -11.33
CA GLY A 50 1.06 18.86 -10.60
C GLY A 50 1.12 20.10 -11.50
N ARG A 51 0.95 19.96 -12.82
CA ARG A 51 1.14 21.04 -13.80
C ARG A 51 0.09 21.00 -14.90
N THR A 52 -0.04 22.14 -15.59
CA THR A 52 -0.96 22.33 -16.73
C THR A 52 -0.21 22.72 -18.01
N THR A 53 1.13 22.80 -17.96
CA THR A 53 1.98 23.13 -19.11
C THR A 53 2.95 21.99 -19.42
N PRO A 54 3.37 21.83 -20.69
CA PRO A 54 4.25 20.73 -21.11
C PRO A 54 5.67 20.79 -20.54
N GLU A 55 6.15 21.95 -20.14
CA GLU A 55 7.51 22.17 -19.64
C GLU A 55 7.62 21.76 -18.16
N MET A 56 8.78 21.19 -17.79
CA MET A 56 9.09 20.81 -16.42
C MET A 56 10.10 21.82 -15.86
N ASP A 57 9.77 22.49 -14.74
CA ASP A 57 10.72 23.33 -14.03
C ASP A 57 11.75 22.46 -13.31
N VAL A 58 12.96 22.39 -13.87
CA VAL A 58 14.08 21.59 -13.34
C VAL A 58 14.93 22.35 -12.31
N SER A 59 14.58 23.60 -11.99
CA SER A 59 15.29 24.42 -10.99
C SER A 59 14.85 24.16 -9.56
N ARG A 60 13.76 23.38 -9.37
CA ARG A 60 13.18 23.05 -8.07
C ARG A 60 13.06 21.54 -7.89
N HIS A 61 12.98 21.11 -6.63
CA HIS A 61 12.63 19.73 -6.32
C HIS A 61 11.25 19.38 -6.87
N GLY A 62 11.09 18.11 -7.29
CA GLY A 62 9.80 17.57 -7.68
C GLY A 62 8.82 17.47 -6.51
N ARG A 63 7.67 16.87 -6.77
CA ARG A 63 6.64 16.62 -5.75
C ARG A 63 7.19 15.76 -4.60
N THR A 64 6.92 16.17 -3.37
CA THR A 64 7.28 15.46 -2.12
C THR A 64 6.08 14.79 -1.46
N ASP A 65 4.88 15.00 -2.01
CA ASP A 65 3.60 14.58 -1.47
C ASP A 65 3.04 13.32 -2.15
N VAL A 66 3.78 12.71 -3.09
CA VAL A 66 3.33 11.51 -3.79
C VAL A 66 3.81 10.25 -3.09
N VAL A 67 2.86 9.38 -2.76
CA VAL A 67 3.11 8.06 -2.21
C VAL A 67 3.11 7.04 -3.35
N TYR A 68 4.28 6.47 -3.64
CA TYR A 68 4.44 5.36 -4.57
C TYR A 68 4.88 4.10 -3.83
N GLY A 69 4.48 2.94 -4.35
CA GLY A 69 4.86 1.64 -3.78
C GLY A 69 4.08 1.30 -2.51
N ASP A 70 4.75 0.57 -1.62
CA ASP A 70 4.21 0.15 -0.33
C ASP A 70 4.38 1.28 0.70
N ILE A 71 3.45 1.38 1.65
CA ILE A 71 3.48 2.39 2.71
C ILE A 71 4.10 1.77 3.95
N TYR A 72 5.02 2.50 4.59
CA TYR A 72 5.71 2.03 5.80
C TYR A 72 5.39 2.95 6.99
N PHE A 73 4.94 2.34 8.08
CA PHE A 73 4.74 3.00 9.37
C PHE A 73 5.83 2.53 10.33
N TYR A 74 6.61 3.47 10.84
CA TYR A 74 7.52 3.20 11.95
C TYR A 74 6.79 3.42 13.27
N LEU A 75 6.80 2.41 14.13
CA LEU A 75 6.19 2.44 15.46
C LEU A 75 7.31 2.34 16.50
N PRO A 76 7.58 3.40 17.28
CA PRO A 76 8.60 3.34 18.31
C PRO A 76 8.23 2.37 19.45
N PRO A 77 9.19 1.98 20.30
CA PRO A 77 8.89 1.36 21.57
C PRO A 77 7.91 2.22 22.38
N GLY A 78 7.00 1.59 23.11
CA GLY A 78 5.95 2.25 23.88
C GLY A 78 4.68 2.57 23.08
N THR A 79 4.62 2.22 21.79
CA THR A 79 3.40 2.36 20.98
C THR A 79 2.31 1.46 21.56
N ARG A 80 1.14 2.04 21.83
CA ARG A 80 -0.02 1.34 22.38
C ARG A 80 -0.91 0.83 21.26
N PHE A 81 -1.50 -0.33 21.49
CA PHE A 81 -2.36 -1.02 20.55
C PHE A 81 -3.66 -1.42 21.22
N TYR A 82 -4.75 -1.26 20.47
CA TYR A 82 -6.11 -1.37 20.97
C TYR A 82 -6.83 -2.52 20.26
N ARG A 83 -7.85 -3.09 20.90
CA ARG A 83 -8.60 -4.24 20.36
C ARG A 83 -9.34 -3.92 19.06
N SER A 84 -9.79 -2.68 18.91
CA SER A 84 -10.58 -2.18 17.79
C SER A 84 -10.27 -0.71 17.56
N ALA A 85 -10.51 -0.24 16.34
CA ALA A 85 -10.52 1.19 16.07
C ALA A 85 -11.63 1.89 16.87
N PRO A 86 -11.39 3.13 17.31
CA PRO A 86 -12.43 3.91 17.95
C PRO A 86 -13.53 4.28 16.94
N GLU A 87 -14.79 4.16 17.35
CA GLU A 87 -15.92 4.60 16.52
C GLU A 87 -15.77 6.08 16.16
N ASN A 88 -15.99 6.42 14.89
CA ASN A 88 -15.92 7.80 14.38
C ASN A 88 -14.60 8.53 14.71
N ASN A 89 -13.47 7.82 14.81
CA ASN A 89 -12.18 8.37 15.22
C ASN A 89 -12.24 9.08 16.58
N ALA A 90 -13.13 8.64 17.48
CA ALA A 90 -13.19 9.16 18.83
C ALA A 90 -11.87 8.97 19.59
N VAL A 91 -11.57 9.86 20.54
CA VAL A 91 -10.35 9.79 21.36
C VAL A 91 -10.52 8.78 22.53
N ASP A 92 -11.55 7.94 22.49
CA ASP A 92 -11.77 6.94 23.53
C ASP A 92 -10.67 5.87 23.43
N ASN A 93 -9.78 5.85 24.43
CA ASN A 93 -8.63 4.97 24.51
C ASN A 93 -8.91 3.74 25.40
N THR A 94 -10.18 3.41 25.64
CA THR A 94 -10.53 2.20 26.40
C THR A 94 -10.23 0.94 25.56
N GLY A 95 -9.58 -0.07 26.17
CA GLY A 95 -9.29 -1.34 25.51
C GLY A 95 -7.89 -1.49 24.90
N GLU A 96 -6.87 -0.85 25.50
CA GLU A 96 -5.46 -1.19 25.25
C GLU A 96 -5.23 -2.68 25.52
N VAL A 97 -4.65 -3.39 24.54
CA VAL A 97 -4.38 -4.83 24.62
C VAL A 97 -2.90 -5.17 24.59
N PHE A 98 -2.07 -4.27 24.06
CA PHE A 98 -0.64 -4.49 23.90
C PHE A 98 0.10 -3.16 23.81
N GLN A 99 1.33 -3.13 24.34
CA GLN A 99 2.26 -2.02 24.15
C GLN A 99 3.58 -2.58 23.60
N SER A 100 4.13 -1.98 22.54
CA SER A 100 5.42 -2.41 22.02
C SER A 100 6.53 -2.15 23.03
N THR A 101 7.45 -3.09 23.17
CA THR A 101 8.69 -2.92 23.94
C THR A 101 9.90 -2.67 23.03
N GLU A 102 9.72 -2.82 21.72
CA GLU A 102 10.74 -2.71 20.70
C GLU A 102 10.19 -1.94 19.48
N PRO A 103 11.05 -1.38 18.61
CA PRO A 103 10.60 -0.74 17.38
C PRO A 103 9.94 -1.75 16.44
N LEU A 104 8.82 -1.35 15.84
CA LEU A 104 8.13 -2.13 14.83
C LEU A 104 8.02 -1.33 13.54
N VAL A 105 8.03 -2.04 12.41
CA VAL A 105 7.74 -1.46 11.09
C VAL A 105 6.54 -2.19 10.52
N VAL A 106 5.47 -1.46 10.24
CA VAL A 106 4.28 -1.98 9.57
C VAL A 106 4.35 -1.59 8.10
N THR A 107 4.29 -2.57 7.20
CA THR A 107 4.17 -2.33 5.77
C THR A 107 2.74 -2.57 5.35
N MET A 108 2.15 -1.61 4.64
CA MET A 108 0.89 -1.74 3.91
C MET A 108 1.21 -1.85 2.42
N CYS A 109 0.92 -3.00 1.83
CA CYS A 109 1.15 -3.31 0.43
C CYS A 109 -0.19 -3.50 -0.26
N PHE A 110 -0.36 -2.87 -1.42
CA PHE A 110 -1.44 -3.21 -2.35
C PHE A 110 -0.90 -4.17 -3.39
N ASP A 111 -1.49 -5.36 -3.47
CA ASP A 111 -1.14 -6.38 -4.44
C ASP A 111 -2.38 -7.15 -4.87
N THR A 112 -2.59 -7.28 -6.18
CA THR A 112 -3.68 -8.05 -6.78
C THR A 112 -5.08 -7.76 -6.21
N GLY A 113 -5.35 -6.50 -5.83
CA GLY A 113 -6.64 -6.05 -5.30
C GLY A 113 -6.76 -6.15 -3.79
N HIS A 114 -5.75 -6.71 -3.14
CA HIS A 114 -5.70 -6.91 -1.70
C HIS A 114 -4.86 -5.81 -1.02
N CYS A 115 -5.30 -5.40 0.16
CA CYS A 115 -4.47 -4.64 1.09
C CYS A 115 -3.85 -5.62 2.09
N ILE A 116 -2.53 -5.80 1.98
CA ILE A 116 -1.76 -6.71 2.83
C ILE A 116 -0.97 -5.88 3.84
N MET A 117 -1.21 -6.10 5.13
CA MET A 117 -0.41 -5.50 6.19
C MET A 117 0.50 -6.53 6.83
N THR A 118 1.79 -6.18 6.94
CA THR A 118 2.79 -7.01 7.61
C THR A 118 3.54 -6.19 8.64
N THR A 119 3.52 -6.65 9.89
CA THR A 119 4.36 -6.08 10.97
C THR A 119 5.67 -6.83 11.03
N ARG A 120 6.77 -6.08 11.08
CA ARG A 120 8.13 -6.62 11.21
C ARG A 120 8.88 -5.96 12.35
N ARG A 121 9.86 -6.69 12.88
CA ARG A 121 10.88 -6.17 13.81
C ARG A 121 12.27 -6.44 13.26
N ALA A 122 13.25 -5.66 13.68
CA ALA A 122 14.64 -5.93 13.33
C ALA A 122 15.08 -7.29 13.90
N ASN A 123 15.79 -8.09 13.10
CA ASN A 123 16.38 -9.34 13.57
C ASN A 123 17.55 -9.02 14.50
N PRO A 124 17.60 -9.58 15.73
CA PRO A 124 18.64 -9.23 16.70
C PRO A 124 20.04 -9.76 16.34
N VAL A 125 20.13 -10.68 15.38
CA VAL A 125 21.38 -11.34 14.96
C VAL A 125 21.87 -10.81 13.60
N ILE A 126 20.96 -10.47 12.69
CA ILE A 126 21.25 -10.05 11.32
C ILE A 126 20.75 -8.61 11.11
N PRO A 127 21.63 -7.58 11.17
CA PRO A 127 21.22 -6.16 11.18
C PRO A 127 20.41 -5.68 9.95
N SER A 128 20.54 -6.34 8.81
CA SER A 128 19.82 -6.00 7.56
C SER A 128 18.50 -6.76 7.38
N ARG A 129 18.14 -7.63 8.32
CA ARG A 129 16.95 -8.48 8.22
C ARG A 129 15.87 -8.00 9.16
N TYR A 130 14.64 -8.04 8.67
CA TYR A 130 13.44 -7.78 9.45
C TYR A 130 12.56 -9.02 9.46
N ASP A 131 12.27 -9.56 10.64
CA ASP A 131 11.43 -10.73 10.80
C ASP A 131 9.97 -10.32 10.97
N ILE A 132 9.08 -11.06 10.30
CA ILE A 132 7.63 -10.90 10.46
C ILE A 132 7.23 -11.29 11.88
N VAL A 133 6.38 -10.47 12.50
CA VAL A 133 5.85 -10.71 13.84
C VAL A 133 4.33 -10.59 13.85
N GLY A 134 3.66 -11.57 14.46
CA GLY A 134 2.20 -11.65 14.46
C GLY A 134 1.66 -12.27 13.17
N GLU A 135 0.37 -12.10 12.95
CA GLU A 135 -0.30 -12.59 11.75
C GLU A 135 -0.22 -11.51 10.64
N VAL A 136 -0.08 -11.95 9.40
CA VAL A 136 -0.23 -11.07 8.22
C VAL A 136 -1.71 -10.82 8.05
N LEU A 137 -2.10 -9.56 7.92
CA LEU A 137 -3.48 -9.21 7.60
C LEU A 137 -3.66 -9.06 6.10
N THR A 138 -4.79 -9.54 5.62
CA THR A 138 -5.27 -9.34 4.26
C THR A 138 -6.69 -8.81 4.35
N ASP A 139 -6.93 -7.65 3.74
CA ASP A 139 -8.27 -7.04 3.60
C ASP A 139 -9.05 -6.85 4.91
N ALA A 140 -8.34 -6.55 6.01
CA ALA A 140 -8.94 -6.54 7.35
C ALA A 140 -10.15 -5.59 7.49
N ASP A 141 -10.08 -4.40 6.89
CA ASP A 141 -11.16 -3.39 6.96
C ASP A 141 -12.21 -3.54 5.83
N GLY A 142 -12.17 -4.60 5.01
CA GLY A 142 -13.22 -4.92 4.03
C GLY A 142 -12.75 -5.39 2.65
N THR A 143 -13.70 -5.82 1.82
CA THR A 143 -13.43 -6.30 0.46
C THR A 143 -13.36 -5.14 -0.54
N ASP A 144 -12.33 -5.15 -1.42
CA ASP A 144 -12.09 -4.19 -2.51
C ASP A 144 -11.42 -2.84 -2.12
N TYR A 145 -10.25 -2.92 -1.47
CA TYR A 145 -9.46 -1.76 -1.02
C TYR A 145 -9.00 -0.82 -2.15
N GLU A 146 -8.55 -1.38 -3.26
CA GLU A 146 -7.83 -0.63 -4.30
C GLU A 146 -8.72 0.43 -4.99
N TYR A 147 -10.04 0.21 -5.03
CA TYR A 147 -11.01 1.11 -5.68
C TYR A 147 -11.85 1.94 -4.71
N ARG A 148 -11.77 1.67 -3.40
CA ARG A 148 -12.49 2.41 -2.35
C ARG A 148 -11.64 3.47 -1.64
N TYR A 149 -10.31 3.45 -1.83
CA TYR A 149 -9.38 4.35 -1.16
C TYR A 149 -9.63 5.85 -1.43
N GLN A 150 -10.22 6.20 -2.58
CA GLN A 150 -10.52 7.60 -2.93
C GLN A 150 -11.69 8.21 -2.15
N TYR A 151 -12.49 7.40 -1.44
CA TYR A 151 -13.73 7.84 -0.78
C TYR A 151 -13.68 7.85 0.74
N GLN A 152 -12.64 7.32 1.38
CA GLN A 152 -12.59 7.21 2.84
C GLN A 152 -11.20 7.54 3.40
N ASN A 153 -10.87 8.84 3.45
CA ASN A 153 -9.69 9.39 4.15
C ASN A 153 -9.66 9.07 5.66
N SER A 154 -10.68 8.41 6.21
CA SER A 154 -10.83 8.05 7.63
C SER A 154 -10.32 6.64 7.99
N THR A 155 -10.07 5.75 7.02
CA THR A 155 -9.84 4.31 7.30
C THR A 155 -8.37 3.95 7.56
N LEU A 156 -7.43 4.85 7.25
CA LEU A 156 -6.00 4.66 7.48
C LEU A 156 -5.63 4.45 8.97
N VAL A 157 -6.44 5.01 9.89
CA VAL A 157 -6.26 4.85 11.35
C VAL A 157 -6.77 3.49 11.83
N GLN A 158 -7.78 2.94 11.18
CA GLN A 158 -8.42 1.66 11.53
C GLN A 158 -7.54 0.46 11.16
N CYS A 159 -6.90 0.53 9.99
CA CYS A 159 -5.99 -0.48 9.46
C CYS A 159 -4.84 -0.85 10.44
N CYS A 160 -4.28 0.12 11.17
CA CYS A 160 -3.22 -0.14 12.15
C CYS A 160 -3.70 -0.85 13.44
N THR A 161 -5.00 -0.82 13.75
CA THR A 161 -5.54 -1.38 15.00
C THR A 161 -5.91 -2.85 14.90
N GLU A 162 -6.38 -3.33 13.75
CA GLU A 162 -6.78 -4.73 13.58
C GLU A 162 -5.57 -5.70 13.48
N THR A 163 -4.40 -5.19 13.06
CA THR A 163 -3.13 -5.94 12.86
C THR A 163 -2.63 -6.69 14.07
N LEU A 164 -3.14 -6.38 15.26
CA LEU A 164 -2.53 -6.81 16.51
C LEU A 164 -3.47 -7.55 17.45
N SER A 165 -4.77 -7.61 17.13
CA SER A 165 -5.76 -8.43 17.86
C SER A 165 -5.53 -9.94 17.65
N ALA A 166 -4.99 -10.34 16.50
CA ALA A 166 -4.76 -11.75 16.15
C ALA A 166 -3.73 -12.48 17.03
N LYS A 167 -2.86 -11.76 17.77
CA LYS A 167 -1.95 -12.36 18.75
C LYS A 167 -2.66 -12.96 19.98
N SER A 168 -3.94 -12.64 20.21
CA SER A 168 -4.69 -13.10 21.38
C SER A 168 -5.26 -14.52 21.26
N LYS A 169 -5.26 -15.16 20.09
CA LYS A 169 -5.92 -16.48 19.91
C LYS A 169 -5.00 -17.70 20.01
N ARG A 170 -3.68 -17.54 20.20
CA ARG A 170 -2.72 -18.67 20.29
C ARG A 170 -1.94 -18.73 21.61
N ARG A 171 -2.51 -18.25 22.70
CA ARG A 171 -2.07 -18.60 24.05
C ARG A 171 -3.26 -19.13 24.86
N VAL A 172 -3.60 -20.38 24.60
CA VAL A 172 -4.12 -21.33 25.60
C VAL A 172 -3.32 -22.60 25.42
#